data_AF-A0A918XNL4-F1
#
_entry.id   AF-A0A918XNL4-F1
#
_cell.length_a   1.000
_cell.length_b   1.000
_cell.length_c   1.000
_cell.angle_alpha   90.00
_cell.angle_beta   90.00
_cell.angle_gamma   90.00
#
_symmetry.space_group_name_H-M   'P 1'
#
loop_
_entity.id
_entity.type
_entity.pdbx_description
1 polymer ?
#
loop_
_entity_poly.entity_id
_entity_poly.type
_entity_poly.pdbx_seq_one_letter_code
_entity_poly.pdbx_strand_id
1 'polypeptide(L)'
;MIRLHRPLGLAVAGLLAATAVAQAAGATAPTAAEQSYRADHEGVYAAVECRGAVFTPADYRLLESRIAARAGAAMHAGRQLEMIEAGKARIDRAMSHAGCGADEVEAALIRFDTLRGVQTGKAPKQ
;
A
#
# COMPACT_ATOMS: atom_id res chain seq x y z
N MET A 1 -66.23 12.02 39.16
CA MET A 1 -65.16 11.05 39.52
C MET A 1 -64.16 10.96 38.36
N ILE A 2 -62.86 11.23 38.63
CA ILE A 2 -61.64 10.57 38.08
C ILE A 2 -61.38 10.74 36.55
N ARG A 3 -60.43 11.59 36.09
CA ARG A 3 -59.00 11.32 35.70
C ARG A 3 -58.87 10.18 34.64
N LEU A 4 -58.08 10.19 33.57
CA LEU A 4 -56.94 10.95 33.05
C LEU A 4 -56.55 10.29 31.69
N HIS A 5 -55.68 10.96 30.91
CA HIS A 5 -54.67 10.38 30.00
C HIS A 5 -55.02 9.97 28.55
N ARG A 6 -54.52 10.83 27.63
CA ARG A 6 -53.94 10.46 26.33
C ARG A 6 -52.93 9.31 26.49
N PRO A 7 -52.79 8.48 25.44
CA PRO A 7 -51.47 8.04 25.02
C PRO A 7 -51.21 8.40 23.54
N LEU A 8 -50.02 8.99 23.33
CA LEU A 8 -49.29 8.95 22.06
C LEU A 8 -49.09 7.47 21.68
N GLY A 9 -49.62 7.06 20.54
CA GLY A 9 -49.28 5.79 19.91
C GLY A 9 -48.09 5.98 18.97
N LEU A 10 -46.88 5.69 19.46
CA LEU A 10 -45.73 5.34 18.62
C LEU A 10 -46.04 4.03 17.91
N ALA A 11 -45.91 4.00 16.59
CA ALA A 11 -45.60 2.78 15.86
C ALA A 11 -44.33 3.04 15.05
N VAL A 12 -43.21 2.65 15.66
CA VAL A 12 -41.88 2.62 15.04
C VAL A 12 -41.93 1.55 13.96
N ALA A 13 -42.12 1.99 12.71
CA ALA A 13 -41.95 1.12 11.55
C ALA A 13 -40.47 0.76 11.43
N GLY A 14 -40.21 -0.54 11.51
CA GLY A 14 -38.89 -1.10 11.60
C GLY A 14 -38.02 -0.80 10.38
N LEU A 15 -36.75 -0.52 10.64
CA LEU A 15 -35.68 -1.06 9.83
C LEU A 15 -34.76 -1.79 10.80
N LEU A 16 -34.90 -3.12 10.83
CA LEU A 16 -33.82 -4.00 11.23
C LEU A 16 -32.67 -3.78 10.23
N ALA A 17 -31.83 -2.78 10.50
CA ALA A 17 -30.50 -2.75 9.95
C ALA A 17 -29.72 -3.84 10.67
N ALA A 18 -29.79 -5.03 10.07
CA ALA A 18 -29.06 -6.21 10.47
C ALA A 18 -27.60 -5.85 10.75
N THR A 19 -27.16 -6.35 11.90
CA THR A 19 -25.79 -6.59 12.30
C THR A 19 -24.89 -6.95 11.13
N ALA A 20 -24.07 -6.00 10.69
CA ALA A 20 -22.79 -6.27 10.06
C ALA A 20 -21.70 -5.63 10.94
N VAL A 21 -21.59 -6.13 12.18
CA VAL A 21 -20.33 -5.98 12.92
C VAL A 21 -19.37 -6.98 12.30
N ALA A 22 -18.92 -6.69 11.07
CA ALA A 22 -17.73 -7.32 10.54
C ALA A 22 -16.59 -6.84 11.44
N GLN A 23 -16.16 -7.72 12.34
CA GLN A 23 -14.94 -7.58 13.10
C GLN A 23 -13.79 -7.51 12.12
N ALA A 24 -13.49 -6.31 11.63
CA ALA A 24 -12.14 -5.97 11.23
C ALA A 24 -11.34 -5.95 12.53
N ALA A 25 -10.81 -7.12 12.92
CA ALA A 25 -9.70 -7.19 13.86
C ALA A 25 -8.67 -6.15 13.38
N GLY A 26 -8.42 -5.15 14.23
CA GLY A 26 -7.96 -3.83 13.83
C GLY A 26 -6.88 -3.82 12.76
N ALA A 27 -7.27 -3.57 11.51
CA ALA A 27 -6.33 -3.20 10.46
C ALA A 27 -5.86 -1.79 10.79
N THR A 28 -4.79 -1.66 11.57
CA THR A 28 -4.13 -0.37 11.75
C THR A 28 -3.72 0.13 10.37
N ALA A 29 -4.09 1.37 10.05
CA ALA A 29 -3.69 2.00 8.81
C ALA A 29 -2.16 1.92 8.65
N PRO A 30 -1.63 1.63 7.46
CA PRO A 30 -0.19 1.53 7.28
C PRO A 30 0.52 2.82 7.69
N THR A 31 1.64 2.70 8.40
CA THR A 31 2.47 3.86 8.77
C THR A 31 3.08 4.51 7.53
N ALA A 32 3.57 5.74 7.63
CA ALA A 32 4.26 6.40 6.51
C ALA A 32 5.46 5.59 6.00
N ALA A 33 6.21 4.95 6.92
CA ALA A 33 7.34 4.07 6.57
C ALA A 33 6.88 2.85 5.76
N GLU A 34 5.80 2.19 6.20
CA GLU A 34 5.21 1.04 5.50
C GLU A 34 4.65 1.43 4.13
N GLN A 35 4.04 2.61 4.02
CA GLN A 35 3.56 3.14 2.75
C GLN A 35 4.72 3.43 1.79
N SER A 36 5.82 4.03 2.27
CA SER A 36 7.02 4.26 1.47
C SER A 36 7.63 2.94 0.99
N TYR A 37 7.77 1.98 1.91
CA TYR A 37 8.32 0.66 1.61
C TYR A 37 7.52 -0.08 0.53
N ARG A 38 6.19 -0.11 0.68
CA ARG A 38 5.28 -0.64 -0.34
C ARG A 38 5.47 0.09 -1.67
N ALA A 39 5.46 1.43 -1.66
CA ALA A 39 5.50 2.24 -2.88
C ALA A 39 6.81 2.10 -3.67
N ASP A 40 7.92 1.80 -3.00
CA ASP A 40 9.18 1.47 -3.67
C ASP A 40 9.16 0.06 -4.26
N HIS A 41 8.59 -0.92 -3.54
CA HIS A 41 8.43 -2.29 -4.05
C HIS A 41 7.44 -2.39 -5.22
N GLU A 42 6.41 -1.54 -5.26
CA GLU A 42 5.58 -1.32 -6.45
C GLU A 42 6.46 -0.97 -7.67
N GLY A 43 7.43 -0.07 -7.49
CA GLY A 43 8.33 0.35 -8.56
C GLY A 43 9.29 -0.75 -9.01
N VAL A 44 9.85 -1.52 -8.07
CA VAL A 44 10.70 -2.67 -8.39
C VAL A 44 9.92 -3.70 -9.21
N TYR A 45 8.69 -4.02 -8.78
CA TYR A 45 7.84 -4.98 -9.48
C TYR A 45 7.44 -4.48 -10.87
N ALA A 46 6.99 -3.22 -10.99
CA ALA A 46 6.70 -2.61 -12.28
C ALA A 46 7.91 -2.62 -13.24
N ALA A 47 9.12 -2.43 -12.73
CA ALA A 47 10.33 -2.50 -13.56
C ALA A 47 10.58 -3.91 -14.11
N VAL A 48 10.32 -4.96 -13.33
CA VAL A 48 10.42 -6.35 -13.80
C VAL A 48 9.37 -6.60 -14.89
N GLU A 49 8.11 -6.34 -14.58
CA GLU A 49 6.99 -6.71 -15.45
C GLU A 49 6.92 -5.86 -16.73
N CYS A 50 7.12 -4.54 -16.63
CA CYS A 50 6.91 -3.61 -17.75
C CYS A 50 8.17 -3.20 -18.50
N ARG A 51 9.35 -3.38 -17.91
CA ARG A 51 10.63 -3.05 -18.56
C ARG A 51 11.56 -4.25 -18.74
N GLY A 52 11.14 -5.45 -18.32
CA GLY A 52 11.97 -6.66 -18.39
C GLY A 52 13.24 -6.55 -17.55
N ALA A 53 13.20 -5.78 -16.45
CA ALA A 53 14.37 -5.63 -15.59
C ALA A 53 14.72 -6.97 -14.92
N VAL A 54 15.97 -7.38 -15.06
CA VAL A 54 16.51 -8.57 -14.39
C VAL A 54 17.46 -8.10 -13.30
N PHE A 55 17.23 -8.57 -12.08
CA PHE A 55 18.06 -8.25 -10.92
C PHE A 55 18.79 -9.50 -10.44
N THR A 56 20.10 -9.39 -10.23
CA THR A 56 20.86 -10.42 -9.53
C THR A 56 20.52 -10.40 -8.03
N PRO A 57 20.89 -11.43 -7.26
CA PRO A 57 20.77 -11.39 -5.80
C PRO A 57 21.52 -10.21 -5.16
N ALA A 58 22.62 -9.75 -5.77
CA ALA A 58 23.33 -8.56 -5.30
C ALA A 58 22.53 -7.28 -5.53
N ASP A 59 21.87 -7.16 -6.69
CA ASP A 59 20.99 -6.03 -7.01
C ASP A 59 19.80 -5.97 -6.05
N TYR A 60 19.15 -7.10 -5.76
CA TYR A 60 18.05 -7.15 -4.81
C TYR A 60 18.47 -6.72 -3.40
N ARG A 61 19.64 -7.16 -2.91
CA ARG A 61 20.15 -6.71 -1.61
C ARG A 61 20.41 -5.21 -1.57
N LEU A 62 20.93 -4.66 -2.66
CA LEU A 62 21.17 -3.21 -2.78
C LEU A 62 19.86 -2.43 -2.83
N LEU A 63 18.88 -2.89 -3.62
CA LEU A 63 17.55 -2.30 -3.68
C LEU A 63 16.88 -2.33 -2.31
N GLU A 64 16.84 -3.50 -1.67
CA GLU A 64 16.23 -3.67 -0.35
C GLU A 64 16.87 -2.76 0.70
N SER A 65 18.20 -2.65 0.71
CA SER A 65 18.91 -1.72 1.60
C SER A 65 18.49 -0.26 1.38
N ARG A 66 18.26 0.16 0.14
CA ARG A 66 17.82 1.53 -0.17
C ARG A 66 16.38 1.77 0.21
N ILE A 67 15.50 0.80 -0.05
CA ILE A 67 14.10 0.86 0.31
C ILE A 67 13.96 0.97 1.84
N ALA A 68 14.68 0.13 2.58
CA ALA A 68 14.70 0.20 4.04
C ALA A 68 15.23 1.55 4.56
N ALA A 69 16.32 2.06 3.96
CA ALA A 69 16.87 3.37 4.32
C ALA A 69 15.89 4.52 4.05
N ARG A 70 15.16 4.46 2.92
CA ARG A 70 14.17 5.48 2.53
C ARG A 70 12.90 5.41 3.38
N ALA A 71 12.46 4.21 3.75
CA ALA A 71 11.32 4.03 4.65
C ALA A 71 11.58 4.60 6.05
N GLY A 72 12.86 4.67 6.48
CA GLY A 72 13.28 5.38 7.69
C GLY A 72 12.90 4.71 9.01
N ALA A 73 12.37 3.48 8.96
CA ALA A 73 12.03 2.70 10.14
C ALA A 73 12.26 1.21 9.89
N ALA A 74 12.72 0.51 10.93
CA ALA A 74 12.79 -0.95 10.91
C ALA A 74 11.37 -1.54 10.90
N MET A 75 11.15 -2.51 10.03
CA MET A 75 9.90 -3.27 9.94
C MET A 75 10.20 -4.75 10.18
N HIS A 76 9.30 -5.44 10.87
CA HIS A 76 9.38 -6.89 11.02
C HIS A 76 9.21 -7.57 9.66
N ALA A 77 9.91 -8.68 9.44
CA ALA A 77 9.92 -9.39 8.15
C ALA A 77 8.51 -9.78 7.65
N GLY A 78 7.61 -10.20 8.56
CA GLY A 78 6.22 -10.49 8.20
C GLY A 78 5.49 -9.25 7.65
N ARG A 79 5.71 -8.09 8.28
CA ARG A 79 5.13 -6.82 7.83
C ARG A 79 5.73 -6.34 6.50
N GLN A 80 7.02 -6.56 6.28
CA GLN A 80 7.66 -6.29 4.99
C GLN A 80 7.03 -7.12 3.88
N LEU A 81 6.82 -8.42 4.12
CA LEU A 81 6.18 -9.31 3.15
C LEU A 81 4.75 -8.84 2.80
N GLU A 82 3.95 -8.50 3.81
CA GLU A 82 2.61 -7.93 3.59
C GLU A 82 2.65 -6.67 2.72
N MET A 83 3.62 -5.77 2.95
CA MET A 83 3.76 -4.55 2.14
C MET A 83 4.22 -4.85 0.71
N ILE A 84 5.11 -5.82 0.51
CA ILE A 84 5.54 -6.26 -0.83
C ILE A 84 4.35 -6.82 -1.60
N GLU A 85 3.60 -7.74 -1.01
CA GLU A 85 2.45 -8.38 -1.64
C GLU A 85 1.34 -7.37 -1.96
N ALA A 86 1.06 -6.45 -1.03
CA ALA A 86 0.11 -5.36 -1.26
C ALA A 86 0.54 -4.45 -2.42
N GLY A 87 1.84 -4.17 -2.54
CA GLY A 87 2.41 -3.37 -3.63
C GLY A 87 2.27 -4.08 -4.98
N LYS A 88 2.65 -5.36 -5.06
CA LYS A 88 2.48 -6.18 -6.27
C LYS A 88 1.02 -6.23 -6.72
N ALA A 89 0.11 -6.54 -5.80
CA ALA A 89 -1.32 -6.62 -6.11
C ALA A 89 -1.89 -5.29 -6.63
N ARG A 90 -1.37 -4.14 -6.19
CA ARG A 90 -1.78 -2.83 -6.72
C ARG A 90 -1.33 -2.63 -8.16
N ILE A 91 -0.08 -2.98 -8.48
CA ILE A 91 0.47 -2.88 -9.83
C ILE A 91 -0.18 -3.88 -10.77
N ASP A 92 -0.41 -5.13 -10.34
CA ASP A 92 -1.16 -6.12 -11.12
C ASP A 92 -2.56 -5.63 -11.48
N ARG A 93 -3.26 -5.01 -10.53
CA ARG A 93 -4.57 -4.40 -10.81
C ARG A 93 -4.44 -3.28 -11.83
N ALA A 94 -3.49 -2.34 -11.67
CA ALA A 94 -3.31 -1.26 -12.63
C ALA A 94 -2.99 -1.79 -14.05
N MET A 95 -2.08 -2.76 -14.15
CA MET A 95 -1.72 -3.41 -15.42
C MET A 95 -2.90 -4.19 -16.03
N SER A 96 -3.74 -4.82 -15.21
CA SER A 96 -4.93 -5.53 -15.72
C SER A 96 -5.95 -4.59 -16.37
N HIS A 97 -5.95 -3.30 -16.01
CA HIS A 97 -6.90 -2.31 -16.56
C HIS A 97 -6.34 -1.59 -17.79
N ALA A 98 -5.06 -1.18 -17.77
CA ALA A 98 -4.48 -0.33 -18.81
C ALA A 98 -3.07 -0.78 -19.27
N GLY A 99 -2.65 -1.98 -18.88
CA GLY A 99 -1.31 -2.50 -19.16
C GLY A 99 -0.22 -1.67 -18.51
N CYS A 100 0.98 -1.71 -19.10
CA CYS A 100 2.13 -0.96 -18.61
C CYS A 100 2.05 0.56 -18.81
N GLY A 101 1.03 1.05 -19.52
CA GLY A 101 0.76 2.47 -19.70
C GLY A 101 -0.19 3.06 -18.65
N ALA A 102 -0.56 2.31 -17.61
CA ALA A 102 -1.39 2.84 -16.53
C ALA A 102 -0.63 3.92 -15.72
N ASP A 103 -1.31 5.01 -15.38
CA ASP A 103 -0.72 6.12 -14.60
C ASP A 103 -0.06 5.64 -13.29
N GLU A 104 -0.65 4.66 -12.61
CA GLU A 104 -0.09 4.10 -11.38
C GLU A 104 1.21 3.32 -11.63
N VAL A 105 1.30 2.63 -12.77
CA VAL A 105 2.51 1.90 -13.19
C VAL A 105 3.59 2.89 -13.57
N GLU A 106 3.26 3.93 -14.33
CA GLU A 106 4.20 5.01 -14.68
C GLU A 106 4.74 5.70 -13.42
N ALA A 107 3.85 6.07 -12.49
CA ALA A 107 4.26 6.66 -11.23
C ALA A 107 5.17 5.73 -10.41
N ALA A 108 4.92 4.41 -10.42
CA ALA A 108 5.77 3.43 -9.77
C ALA A 108 7.15 3.33 -10.42
N LEU A 109 7.20 3.35 -11.75
CA LEU A 109 8.45 3.35 -12.50
C LEU A 109 9.28 4.63 -12.25
N ILE A 110 8.65 5.80 -12.14
CA ILE A 110 9.32 7.06 -11.75
C ILE A 110 9.94 6.94 -10.35
N ARG A 111 9.21 6.34 -9.39
CA ARG A 111 9.74 6.08 -8.04
C ARG A 111 10.95 5.14 -8.08
N PHE A 112 10.88 4.09 -8.91
CA PHE A 112 11.99 3.16 -9.11
C PHE A 112 13.23 3.83 -9.72
N ASP A 113 13.05 4.68 -10.72
CA ASP A 113 14.14 5.43 -11.34
C ASP A 113 14.80 6.38 -10.32
N THR A 114 14.00 7.01 -9.46
CA THR A 114 14.50 7.81 -8.33
C THR A 114 15.30 6.94 -7.34
N LEU A 115 14.78 5.77 -6.94
CA LEU A 115 15.44 4.82 -6.04
C LEU A 115 16.81 4.35 -6.60
N ARG A 116 16.91 4.17 -7.92
CA ARG A 116 18.18 3.84 -8.58
C ARG A 116 19.13 5.04 -8.65
N GLY A 117 18.59 6.24 -8.89
CA GLY A 117 19.29 7.51 -9.11
C GLY A 117 19.96 8.13 -7.88
N VAL A 118 19.60 7.73 -6.65
CA VAL A 118 20.31 8.16 -5.41
C VAL A 118 21.82 7.83 -5.42
N GLN A 119 22.33 7.10 -6.41
CA GLN A 119 23.77 6.92 -6.64
C GLN A 119 24.54 8.15 -7.15
N THR A 120 23.91 9.28 -7.50
CA THR A 120 24.66 10.46 -7.97
C THR A 120 25.13 11.40 -6.85
N GLY A 121 25.35 10.85 -5.64
CA GLY A 121 25.93 11.55 -4.49
C GLY A 121 27.41 11.20 -4.27
N LYS A 122 28.28 11.62 -5.20
CA LYS A 122 29.71 11.94 -4.98
C LYS A 122 30.61 10.84 -4.37
N ALA A 123 31.37 10.13 -5.21
CA ALA A 123 32.73 9.72 -4.83
C ALA A 123 33.67 10.93 -5.07
N PRO A 124 34.48 11.39 -4.10
CA PRO A 124 35.54 12.34 -4.40
C PRO A 124 36.57 11.62 -5.27
N LYS A 125 36.73 12.09 -6.52
CA LYS A 125 37.94 11.81 -7.30
C LYS A 125 39.02 12.75 -6.76
N GLN A 126 40.02 12.12 -6.14
CA GLN A 126 41.37 12.55 -5.80
C GLN A 126 41.58 13.99 -5.32
#